data_AF-A0A819PP47-F1
#
_entry.id   AF-A0A819PP47-F1
#
_cell.length_a   1.000
_cell.length_b   1.000
_cell.length_c   1.000
_cell.angle_alpha   90.00
_cell.angle_beta   90.00
_cell.angle_gamma   90.00
#
_symmetry.space_group_name_H-M   'P 1'
#
loop_
_entity.id
_entity.type
_entity.pdbx_description
1 polymer ?
#
loop_
_entity_poly.entity_id
_entity_poly.type
_entity_poly.pdbx_seq_one_letter_code
_entity_poly.pdbx_strand_id
1 'polypeptide(L)'
;MSTATENPSMDTKSESIIKSSFHPTTNVHRKWWKESIAYQIYPRSFQDGNGDGIGDIQGIIQRLDHIKDLGANLIWICPIFKSPNDDNGYDISDFQDIMDVFGTMEDVNELIKQVHDRNMRIIFDLILNHTSDEHPWFVESRSSRTNPKRDWYIWRDGKSGGLRPNNWESIFNGSAWEYDKETDQYYLHLFSRKMPDVNW
;
A
#
# COMPACT_ATOMS: atom_id res chain seq x y z
N MET A 1 97.46 -21.28 -6.99
CA MET A 1 96.75 -22.58 -7.07
C MET A 1 95.35 -22.35 -6.53
N SER A 2 94.33 -22.38 -7.41
CA SER A 2 93.30 -23.46 -7.48
C SER A 2 92.37 -23.43 -6.25
N THR A 3 91.04 -23.38 -6.30
CA THR A 3 90.01 -23.55 -7.34
C THR A 3 88.68 -23.14 -6.70
N ALA A 4 87.69 -22.76 -7.53
CA ALA A 4 86.32 -22.50 -7.13
C ALA A 4 85.61 -23.75 -6.59
N THR A 5 84.65 -23.56 -5.67
CA THR A 5 83.55 -24.49 -5.40
C THR A 5 82.26 -23.71 -5.21
N GLU A 6 81.32 -23.97 -6.11
CA GLU A 6 79.92 -23.54 -6.09
C GLU A 6 79.18 -24.07 -4.85
N ASN A 7 78.13 -23.36 -4.42
CA ASN A 7 77.11 -23.91 -3.54
C ASN A 7 75.72 -23.61 -4.13
N PRO A 8 74.81 -24.61 -4.22
CA PRO A 8 73.64 -24.54 -5.09
C PRO A 8 72.42 -23.87 -4.42
N SER A 9 71.51 -23.41 -5.27
CA SER A 9 70.27 -22.69 -4.98
C SER A 9 69.31 -23.44 -4.06
N MET A 10 68.73 -22.74 -3.08
CA MET A 10 67.53 -23.19 -2.37
C MET A 10 66.31 -23.15 -3.29
N ASP A 11 65.58 -24.26 -3.25
CA ASP A 11 64.43 -24.63 -4.07
C ASP A 11 63.16 -23.82 -3.67
N THR A 12 62.63 -23.01 -4.58
CA THR A 12 61.47 -22.11 -4.38
C THR A 12 60.13 -22.82 -4.64
N LYS A 13 59.89 -23.94 -3.97
CA LYS A 13 58.69 -24.78 -4.23
C LYS A 13 57.64 -24.83 -3.12
N SER A 14 57.60 -23.89 -2.18
CA SER A 14 56.60 -23.90 -1.10
C SER A 14 55.62 -22.72 -1.04
N GLU A 15 55.69 -21.74 -1.94
CA GLU A 15 54.80 -20.56 -1.86
C GLU A 15 53.62 -20.53 -2.87
N SER A 16 53.40 -21.59 -3.65
CA SER A 16 52.39 -21.55 -4.72
C SER A 16 51.02 -22.16 -4.39
N ILE A 17 50.74 -22.58 -3.15
CA ILE A 17 49.48 -23.26 -2.81
C ILE A 17 48.67 -22.50 -1.74
N ILE A 18 48.54 -21.17 -1.87
CA ILE A 18 47.43 -20.43 -1.25
C ILE A 18 46.96 -19.34 -2.22
N LYS A 19 46.48 -19.75 -3.40
CA LYS A 19 45.52 -18.97 -4.19
C LYS A 19 44.26 -19.80 -4.36
N SER A 20 43.61 -20.11 -3.24
CA SER A 20 42.23 -20.57 -3.25
C SER A 20 41.38 -19.41 -3.74
N SER A 21 41.01 -19.48 -5.01
CA SER A 21 40.01 -18.67 -5.69
C SER A 21 38.79 -18.42 -4.80
N PHE A 22 38.69 -17.20 -4.25
CA PHE A 22 37.45 -16.68 -3.73
C PHE A 22 36.50 -16.54 -4.92
N HIS A 23 35.66 -17.56 -5.13
CA HIS A 23 34.54 -17.44 -6.04
C HIS A 23 33.57 -16.47 -5.36
N PRO A 24 33.18 -15.35 -6.00
CA PRO A 24 32.07 -14.59 -5.49
C PRO A 24 30.88 -15.53 -5.48
N THR A 25 30.45 -15.92 -4.28
CA THR A 25 29.22 -16.67 -4.09
C THR A 25 28.13 -15.91 -4.82
N THR A 26 27.55 -16.56 -5.83
CA THR A 26 26.30 -16.24 -6.52
C THR A 26 25.72 -14.88 -6.14
N ASN A 27 25.73 -13.94 -7.08
CA ASN A 27 24.98 -12.70 -6.98
C ASN A 27 23.49 -13.05 -6.93
N VAL A 28 23.00 -13.44 -5.75
CA VAL A 28 21.58 -13.65 -5.50
C VAL A 28 20.98 -12.27 -5.67
N HIS A 29 20.28 -12.05 -6.78
CA HIS A 29 19.43 -10.89 -6.96
C HIS A 29 18.40 -10.91 -5.83
N ARG A 30 18.77 -10.32 -4.69
CA ARG A 30 17.89 -10.21 -3.54
C ARG A 30 16.75 -9.29 -3.95
N LYS A 31 15.53 -9.79 -3.83
CA LYS A 31 14.34 -8.97 -4.12
C LYS A 31 14.24 -7.91 -3.03
N TRP A 32 14.31 -6.64 -3.41
CA TRP A 32 14.38 -5.51 -2.48
C TRP A 32 13.30 -5.58 -1.38
N TRP A 33 12.08 -5.96 -1.74
CA TRP A 33 10.93 -6.02 -0.82
C TRP A 33 11.05 -7.12 0.24
N LYS A 34 11.93 -8.12 0.07
CA LYS A 34 12.17 -9.16 1.10
C LYS A 34 13.00 -8.66 2.28
N GLU A 35 13.67 -7.52 2.11
CA GLU A 35 14.63 -6.96 3.07
C GLU A 35 14.32 -5.50 3.39
N SER A 36 13.15 -5.03 2.99
CA SER A 36 12.72 -3.67 3.24
C SER A 36 12.29 -3.47 4.68
N ILE A 37 12.66 -2.30 5.21
CA ILE A 37 12.14 -1.78 6.47
C ILE A 37 11.11 -0.73 6.09
N ALA A 38 9.84 -1.06 6.30
CA ALA A 38 8.71 -0.21 5.98
C ALA A 38 8.42 0.76 7.13
N TYR A 39 8.23 2.03 6.80
CA TYR A 39 7.68 3.04 7.69
C TYR A 39 6.26 3.39 7.23
N GLN A 40 5.25 2.96 7.99
CA GLN A 40 3.86 3.27 7.70
C GLN A 40 3.54 4.70 8.15
N ILE A 41 2.93 5.47 7.28
CA ILE A 41 2.53 6.85 7.49
C ILE A 41 1.01 6.91 7.45
N TYR A 42 0.41 7.41 8.52
CA TYR A 42 -0.99 7.81 8.55
C TYR A 42 -1.06 9.34 8.30
N PRO A 43 -1.37 9.79 7.07
CA PRO A 43 -1.11 11.18 6.63
C PRO A 43 -1.72 12.22 7.55
N ARG A 44 -3.01 12.05 7.89
CA ARG A 44 -3.82 12.96 8.71
C ARG A 44 -3.17 13.36 10.04
N SER A 45 -2.33 12.50 10.61
CA SER A 45 -1.71 12.71 11.94
C SER A 45 -0.19 12.72 11.91
N PHE A 46 0.42 12.78 10.72
CA PHE A 46 1.87 12.72 10.60
C PHE A 46 2.52 14.10 10.72
N GLN A 47 2.30 14.98 9.75
CA GLN A 47 2.76 16.36 9.79
C GLN A 47 1.90 17.24 8.88
N ASP A 48 1.41 18.33 9.45
CA ASP A 48 0.77 19.43 8.73
C ASP A 48 1.83 20.28 8.02
N GLY A 49 1.72 20.38 6.70
CA GLY A 49 2.63 21.11 5.82
C GLY A 49 2.11 22.48 5.39
N ASN A 50 0.81 22.76 5.57
CA ASN A 50 0.13 23.96 5.07
C ASN A 50 -0.45 24.88 6.18
N GLY A 51 -0.49 24.40 7.42
CA GLY A 51 -0.98 25.12 8.61
C GLY A 51 -2.47 24.97 8.92
N ASP A 52 -3.18 24.03 8.30
CA ASP A 52 -4.62 23.81 8.53
C ASP A 52 -4.96 22.89 9.73
N GLY A 53 -3.93 22.31 10.36
CA GLY A 53 -4.04 21.42 11.51
C GLY A 53 -4.17 19.93 11.16
N ILE A 54 -4.14 19.57 9.87
CA ILE A 54 -4.23 18.19 9.38
C ILE A 54 -2.94 17.85 8.63
N GLY A 55 -2.43 16.64 8.83
CA GLY A 55 -1.25 16.21 8.10
C GLY A 55 -1.50 15.94 6.62
N ASP A 56 -0.55 16.31 5.77
CA ASP A 56 -0.67 16.35 4.30
C ASP A 56 0.59 15.83 3.58
N ILE A 57 0.54 15.76 2.25
CA ILE A 57 1.66 15.26 1.43
C ILE A 57 2.92 16.12 1.57
N GLN A 58 2.78 17.44 1.66
CA GLN A 58 3.91 18.35 1.81
C GLN A 58 4.61 18.16 3.16
N GLY A 59 3.84 17.91 4.23
CA GLY A 59 4.36 17.52 5.53
C GLY A 59 5.12 16.18 5.49
N ILE A 60 4.70 15.22 4.68
CA ILE A 60 5.44 13.96 4.45
C ILE A 60 6.77 14.24 3.76
N ILE A 61 6.77 15.03 2.69
CA ILE A 61 7.98 15.39 1.93
C ILE A 61 9.03 16.01 2.85
N GLN A 62 8.62 16.92 3.74
CA GLN A 62 9.49 17.59 4.71
C GLN A 62 10.18 16.63 5.71
N ARG A 63 9.69 15.40 5.86
CA ARG A 63 10.22 14.41 6.82
C ARG A 63 10.90 13.21 6.19
N LEU A 64 11.04 13.16 4.86
CA LEU A 64 11.68 12.01 4.20
C LEU A 64 13.11 11.75 4.69
N ASP A 65 13.89 12.80 4.94
CA ASP A 65 15.25 12.65 5.48
C ASP A 65 15.24 12.06 6.90
N HIS A 66 14.30 12.50 7.74
CA HIS A 66 14.13 11.92 9.07
C HIS A 66 13.75 10.43 9.01
N ILE A 67 12.82 10.06 8.14
CA ILE A 67 12.40 8.66 7.95
C ILE A 67 13.58 7.80 7.48
N LYS A 68 14.39 8.32 6.55
CA LYS A 68 15.60 7.65 6.08
C LYS A 68 16.63 7.47 7.19
N ASP A 69 16.85 8.49 8.02
CA ASP A 69 17.80 8.45 9.14
C ASP A 69 17.40 7.42 10.20
N LEU A 70 16.10 7.14 10.36
CA LEU A 70 15.60 6.03 11.18
C LEU A 70 15.93 4.64 10.59
N GLY A 71 16.41 4.57 9.35
CA GLY A 71 16.82 3.34 8.66
C GLY A 71 15.74 2.73 7.77
N ALA A 72 14.58 3.36 7.62
CA ALA A 72 13.54 2.89 6.70
C ALA A 72 13.95 3.11 5.24
N ASN A 73 13.65 2.13 4.38
CA ASN A 73 13.91 2.20 2.95
C ASN A 73 12.64 2.05 2.08
N LEU A 74 11.48 1.91 2.73
CA LEU A 74 10.16 1.87 2.13
C LEU A 74 9.22 2.72 3.00
N ILE A 75 8.45 3.61 2.39
CA ILE A 75 7.29 4.23 3.06
C ILE A 75 5.99 3.57 2.58
N TRP A 76 5.07 3.32 3.50
CA TRP A 76 3.72 2.87 3.20
C TRP A 76 2.74 3.95 3.63
N ILE A 77 2.02 4.51 2.66
CA ILE A 77 1.09 5.61 2.89
C ILE A 77 -0.32 5.05 3.02
N CYS A 78 -0.95 5.23 4.18
CA CYS A 78 -2.38 4.99 4.39
C CYS A 78 -3.21 5.86 3.43
N PRO A 79 -4.53 5.63 3.26
CA PRO A 79 -5.29 6.20 2.15
C PRO A 79 -5.20 7.74 2.02
N ILE A 80 -4.93 8.18 0.79
CA ILE A 80 -4.95 9.60 0.38
C ILE A 80 -5.93 9.89 -0.75
N PHE A 81 -6.58 8.85 -1.29
CA PHE A 81 -7.52 8.97 -2.40
C PHE A 81 -8.81 9.65 -1.97
N LYS A 82 -9.55 10.17 -2.94
CA LYS A 82 -10.82 10.86 -2.70
C LYS A 82 -11.78 9.98 -1.93
N SER A 83 -12.33 10.54 -0.85
CA SER A 83 -13.22 9.81 0.06
C SER A 83 -14.09 10.80 0.85
N PRO A 84 -15.34 10.43 1.19
CA PRO A 84 -16.19 11.18 2.11
C PRO A 84 -15.70 11.19 3.57
N ASN A 85 -14.67 10.41 3.91
CA ASN A 85 -14.11 10.21 5.25
C ASN A 85 -15.08 9.61 6.27
N ASP A 86 -15.95 8.70 5.86
CA ASP A 86 -16.74 7.90 6.81
C ASP A 86 -15.84 6.96 7.63
N ASP A 87 -14.76 6.45 7.03
CA ASP A 87 -13.71 5.66 7.68
C ASP A 87 -12.31 6.25 7.38
N ASN A 88 -12.18 7.57 7.53
CA ASN A 88 -10.90 8.28 7.42
C ASN A 88 -10.08 7.98 6.14
N GLY A 89 -10.75 7.75 5.01
CA GLY A 89 -10.11 7.53 3.71
C GLY A 89 -10.14 6.09 3.22
N TYR A 90 -10.54 5.12 4.06
CA TYR A 90 -10.73 3.73 3.62
C TYR A 90 -12.03 3.55 2.79
N ASP A 91 -12.96 4.49 2.88
CA ASP A 91 -14.16 4.59 2.04
C ASP A 91 -13.89 5.42 0.76
N ILE A 92 -13.24 4.82 -0.25
CA ILE A 92 -12.80 5.52 -1.47
C ILE A 92 -13.98 5.82 -2.42
N SER A 93 -14.14 7.08 -2.83
CA SER A 93 -15.12 7.53 -3.83
C SER A 93 -14.52 7.79 -5.23
N ASP A 94 -13.20 7.99 -5.33
CA ASP A 94 -12.46 8.01 -6.60
C ASP A 94 -11.03 7.49 -6.40
N PHE A 95 -10.70 6.37 -7.08
CA PHE A 95 -9.37 5.76 -7.03
C PHE A 95 -8.29 6.51 -7.83
N GLN A 96 -8.67 7.52 -8.61
CA GLN A 96 -7.77 8.25 -9.51
C GLN A 96 -7.54 9.70 -9.10
N ASP A 97 -8.20 10.16 -8.03
CA ASP A 97 -8.08 11.52 -7.51
C ASP A 97 -7.63 11.52 -6.05
N ILE A 98 -6.98 12.60 -5.65
CA ILE A 98 -6.47 12.80 -4.29
C ILE A 98 -7.51 13.58 -3.48
N MET A 99 -7.64 13.24 -2.20
CA MET A 99 -8.49 13.99 -1.30
C MET A 99 -7.90 15.38 -1.07
N ASP A 100 -8.71 16.42 -1.29
CA ASP A 100 -8.28 17.82 -1.26
C ASP A 100 -7.50 18.22 0.02
N VAL A 101 -7.82 17.59 1.17
CA VAL A 101 -7.13 17.85 2.45
C VAL A 101 -5.67 17.38 2.47
N PHE A 102 -5.29 16.43 1.62
CA PHE A 102 -3.92 15.90 1.57
C PHE A 102 -3.06 16.55 0.49
N GLY A 103 -3.69 17.18 -0.51
CA GLY A 103 -3.02 17.85 -1.62
C GLY A 103 -3.55 17.42 -2.98
N THR A 104 -2.67 17.44 -3.97
CA THR A 104 -2.98 17.24 -5.40
C THR A 104 -2.23 16.03 -5.99
N MET A 105 -2.58 15.65 -7.22
CA MET A 105 -1.83 14.63 -7.96
C MET A 105 -0.38 15.09 -8.25
N GLU A 106 -0.16 16.40 -8.44
CA GLU A 106 1.16 16.99 -8.56
C GLU A 106 1.99 16.80 -7.29
N ASP A 107 1.40 16.98 -6.11
CA ASP A 107 2.07 16.73 -4.83
C ASP A 107 2.46 15.25 -4.68
N VAL A 108 1.60 14.32 -5.10
CA VAL A 108 1.91 12.88 -5.12
C VAL A 108 3.09 12.59 -6.06
N ASN A 109 3.11 13.18 -7.24
CA ASN A 109 4.22 13.04 -8.18
C ASN A 109 5.53 13.58 -7.58
N GLU A 110 5.49 14.72 -6.89
CA GLU A 110 6.63 15.25 -6.17
C GLU A 110 7.09 14.30 -5.07
N LEU A 111 6.17 13.77 -4.25
CA LEU A 111 6.49 12.82 -3.19
C LEU A 111 7.20 11.57 -3.73
N ILE A 112 6.65 10.97 -4.78
CA ILE A 112 7.26 9.80 -5.43
C ILE A 112 8.69 10.12 -5.90
N LYS A 113 8.87 11.28 -6.54
CA LYS A 113 10.20 11.73 -6.99
C LYS A 113 11.16 11.88 -5.81
N GLN A 114 10.75 12.59 -4.76
CA GLN A 114 11.57 12.89 -3.58
C GLN A 114 11.96 11.62 -2.79
N VAL A 115 11.07 10.63 -2.73
CA VAL A 115 11.35 9.30 -2.16
C VAL A 115 12.41 8.58 -3.00
N HIS A 116 12.27 8.57 -4.32
CA HIS A 116 13.21 7.90 -5.21
C HIS A 116 14.59 8.58 -5.24
N ASP A 117 14.66 9.90 -5.19
CA ASP A 117 15.93 10.66 -5.08
C ASP A 117 16.73 10.24 -3.82
N ARG A 118 16.03 9.74 -2.79
CA ARG A 118 16.63 9.25 -1.54
C ARG A 118 16.99 7.77 -1.55
N ASN A 119 16.82 7.09 -2.69
CA ASN A 119 16.92 5.62 -2.85
C ASN A 119 15.94 4.84 -1.96
N MET A 120 14.81 5.46 -1.60
CA MET A 120 13.73 4.80 -0.89
C MET A 120 12.66 4.31 -1.88
N ARG A 121 11.70 3.55 -1.37
CA ARG A 121 10.52 3.06 -2.09
C ARG A 121 9.26 3.60 -1.44
N ILE A 122 8.16 3.59 -2.19
CA ILE A 122 6.85 4.03 -1.74
C ILE A 122 5.82 3.00 -2.17
N ILE A 123 4.88 2.69 -1.28
CA ILE A 123 3.64 2.00 -1.58
C ILE A 123 2.47 2.81 -1.04
N PHE A 124 1.36 2.78 -1.77
CA PHE A 124 0.10 3.35 -1.34
C PHE A 124 -0.83 2.22 -0.92
N ASP A 125 -1.64 2.47 0.09
CA ASP A 125 -2.75 1.58 0.42
C ASP A 125 -3.71 1.48 -0.78
N LEU A 126 -4.24 0.29 -1.05
CA LEU A 126 -5.15 0.06 -2.16
C LEU A 126 -6.33 -0.79 -1.69
N ILE A 127 -7.46 -0.12 -1.53
CA ILE A 127 -8.67 -0.69 -0.94
C ILE A 127 -9.53 -1.25 -2.07
N LEU A 128 -9.38 -2.54 -2.32
CA LEU A 128 -10.08 -3.23 -3.42
C LEU A 128 -11.35 -3.96 -2.97
N ASN A 129 -11.48 -4.24 -1.67
CA ASN A 129 -12.59 -5.05 -1.17
C ASN A 129 -13.95 -4.31 -1.23
N HIS A 130 -13.95 -3.00 -1.03
CA HIS A 130 -15.16 -2.16 -0.99
C HIS A 130 -14.85 -0.77 -1.57
N THR A 131 -15.89 -0.01 -1.86
CA THR A 131 -15.80 1.42 -2.19
C THR A 131 -16.66 2.22 -1.23
N SER A 132 -16.59 3.55 -1.25
CA SER A 132 -17.65 4.40 -0.70
C SER A 132 -19.00 4.13 -1.40
N ASP A 133 -20.12 4.32 -0.69
CA ASP A 133 -21.46 4.37 -1.28
C ASP A 133 -21.69 5.61 -2.18
N GLU A 134 -20.79 6.58 -2.10
CA GLU A 134 -20.72 7.74 -3.01
C GLU A 134 -19.88 7.46 -4.27
N HIS A 135 -19.21 6.30 -4.36
CA HIS A 135 -18.44 5.92 -5.53
C HIS A 135 -19.36 5.74 -6.77
N PRO A 136 -19.00 6.26 -7.96
CA PRO A 136 -19.86 6.18 -9.15
C PRO A 136 -20.32 4.76 -9.49
N TRP A 137 -19.47 3.75 -9.25
CA TRP A 137 -19.82 2.36 -9.44
C TRP A 137 -21.00 1.91 -8.57
N PHE A 138 -21.01 2.27 -7.28
CA PHE A 138 -22.10 1.89 -6.38
C PHE A 138 -23.37 2.66 -6.70
N VAL A 139 -23.25 3.96 -6.98
CA VAL A 139 -24.39 4.81 -7.40
C VAL A 139 -25.08 4.21 -8.64
N GLU A 140 -24.31 3.82 -9.66
CA GLU A 140 -24.84 3.15 -10.83
C GLU A 140 -25.42 1.76 -10.50
N SER A 141 -24.70 0.94 -9.73
CA SER A 141 -25.16 -0.40 -9.32
C SER A 141 -26.48 -0.37 -8.55
N ARG A 142 -26.67 0.64 -7.70
CA ARG A 142 -27.85 0.84 -6.86
C ARG A 142 -29.04 1.34 -7.66
N SER A 143 -28.81 2.09 -8.74
CA SER A 143 -29.87 2.75 -9.54
C SER A 143 -30.99 1.82 -10.04
N SER A 144 -30.69 0.55 -10.35
CA SER A 144 -31.71 -0.44 -10.73
C SER A 144 -31.14 -1.86 -10.69
N ARG A 145 -32.03 -2.87 -10.59
CA ARG A 145 -31.67 -4.30 -10.68
C ARG A 145 -31.17 -4.72 -12.07
N THR A 146 -31.29 -3.87 -13.08
CA THR A 146 -30.91 -4.16 -14.48
C THR A 146 -29.74 -3.32 -14.97
N ASN A 147 -29.16 -2.46 -14.11
CA ASN A 147 -28.00 -1.65 -14.48
C ASN A 147 -26.81 -2.57 -14.83
N PRO A 148 -25.99 -2.25 -15.86
CA PRO A 148 -24.80 -3.04 -16.21
C PRO A 148 -23.80 -3.24 -15.05
N LYS A 149 -23.77 -2.32 -14.08
CA LYS A 149 -22.92 -2.42 -12.88
C LYS A 149 -23.61 -3.13 -11.70
N ARG A 150 -24.83 -3.67 -11.87
CA ARG A 150 -25.60 -4.29 -10.77
C ARG A 150 -24.79 -5.36 -10.03
N ASP A 151 -24.16 -6.25 -10.77
CA ASP A 151 -23.41 -7.37 -10.21
C ASP A 151 -21.97 -7.00 -9.81
N TRP A 152 -21.60 -5.72 -9.84
CA TRP A 152 -20.29 -5.26 -9.32
C TRP A 152 -20.26 -5.23 -7.79
N TYR A 153 -21.42 -5.25 -7.13
CA TYR A 153 -21.56 -5.30 -5.69
C TYR A 153 -22.41 -6.50 -5.28
N ILE A 154 -22.30 -6.89 -4.02
CA ILE A 154 -22.98 -8.09 -3.52
C ILE A 154 -24.40 -7.72 -3.06
N TRP A 155 -25.37 -7.97 -3.95
CA TRP A 155 -26.81 -7.79 -3.67
C TRP A 155 -27.50 -9.11 -3.37
N ARG A 156 -28.41 -9.16 -2.38
CA ARG A 156 -29.22 -10.34 -2.06
C ARG A 156 -30.64 -9.95 -1.66
N ASP A 157 -31.61 -10.75 -2.07
CA ASP A 157 -32.97 -10.65 -1.54
C ASP A 157 -33.00 -11.06 -0.05
N GLY A 158 -33.93 -10.48 0.71
CA GLY A 158 -34.22 -10.94 2.06
C GLY A 158 -34.86 -12.33 2.09
N LYS A 159 -34.86 -12.94 3.28
CA LYS A 159 -35.65 -14.13 3.59
C LYS A 159 -37.09 -13.74 3.98
N SER A 160 -37.99 -14.73 3.96
CA SER A 160 -39.38 -14.59 4.38
C SER A 160 -39.53 -13.88 5.72
N GLY A 161 -40.51 -12.97 5.83
CA GLY A 161 -40.76 -12.21 7.06
C GLY A 161 -39.85 -10.99 7.25
N GLY A 162 -39.21 -10.49 6.18
CA GLY A 162 -38.33 -9.31 6.23
C GLY A 162 -36.97 -9.60 6.88
N LEU A 163 -36.57 -10.87 6.90
CA LEU A 163 -35.30 -11.29 7.48
C LEU A 163 -34.16 -11.04 6.48
N ARG A 164 -32.97 -10.79 7.01
CA ARG A 164 -31.75 -10.58 6.20
C ARG A 164 -31.30 -11.89 5.51
N PRO A 165 -30.43 -11.81 4.48
CA PRO A 165 -29.96 -12.97 3.73
C PRO A 165 -29.27 -14.04 4.62
N ASN A 166 -28.47 -13.62 5.60
CA ASN A 166 -27.84 -14.50 6.59
C ASN A 166 -27.57 -13.74 7.90
N ASN A 167 -26.80 -14.37 8.81
CA ASN A 167 -26.44 -13.82 10.11
C ASN A 167 -25.04 -13.19 10.16
N TRP A 168 -24.48 -12.79 9.01
CA TRP A 168 -23.19 -12.10 8.97
C TRP A 168 -23.30 -10.73 9.64
N GLU A 169 -22.27 -10.39 10.39
CA GLU A 169 -22.14 -9.14 11.13
C GLU A 169 -21.04 -8.28 10.53
N SER A 170 -21.26 -6.96 10.56
CA SER A 170 -20.23 -6.00 10.22
C SER A 170 -19.17 -5.98 11.32
N ILE A 171 -17.91 -5.86 10.92
CA ILE A 171 -16.77 -5.66 11.83
C ILE A 171 -16.95 -4.37 12.64
N PHE A 172 -17.65 -3.37 12.09
CA PHE A 172 -17.91 -2.07 12.72
C PHE A 172 -19.21 -2.01 13.54
N ASN A 173 -19.78 -3.17 13.87
CA ASN A 173 -21.01 -3.39 14.65
C ASN A 173 -22.30 -3.49 13.82
N GLY A 174 -23.15 -4.44 14.21
CA GLY A 174 -24.46 -4.68 13.61
C GLY A 174 -24.44 -5.64 12.43
N SER A 175 -25.48 -5.55 11.59
CA SER A 175 -25.60 -6.36 10.37
C SER A 175 -24.44 -6.12 9.41
N ALA A 176 -24.05 -7.13 8.63
CA ALA A 176 -23.30 -6.90 7.38
C ALA A 176 -24.23 -6.58 6.19
N TRP A 177 -25.54 -6.60 6.38
CA TRP A 177 -26.54 -6.36 5.33
C TRP A 177 -27.33 -5.09 5.60
N GLU A 178 -27.26 -4.14 4.68
CA GLU A 178 -28.04 -2.90 4.67
C GLU A 178 -29.13 -2.98 3.60
N TYR A 179 -30.35 -2.60 3.96
CA TYR A 179 -31.51 -2.68 3.08
C TYR A 179 -31.61 -1.45 2.17
N ASP A 180 -31.66 -1.67 0.87
CA ASP A 180 -31.92 -0.64 -0.14
C ASP A 180 -33.39 -0.63 -0.56
N LYS A 181 -34.05 0.49 -0.26
CA LYS A 181 -35.47 0.69 -0.57
C LYS A 181 -35.75 0.83 -2.07
N GLU A 182 -34.78 1.30 -2.85
CA GLU A 182 -34.97 1.59 -4.28
C GLU A 182 -35.09 0.28 -5.08
N THR A 183 -34.35 -0.74 -4.67
CA THR A 183 -34.29 -2.01 -5.40
C THR A 183 -34.83 -3.21 -4.64
N ASP A 184 -35.34 -3.00 -3.42
CA ASP A 184 -35.91 -4.01 -2.53
C ASP A 184 -34.96 -5.20 -2.34
N GLN A 185 -33.69 -4.88 -2.06
CA GLN A 185 -32.62 -5.84 -1.82
C GLN A 185 -31.71 -5.35 -0.70
N TYR A 186 -30.90 -6.26 -0.17
CA TYR A 186 -29.81 -5.93 0.73
C TYR A 186 -28.49 -5.88 -0.04
N TYR A 187 -27.61 -4.94 0.30
CA TYR A 187 -26.20 -4.99 -0.11
C TYR A 187 -25.31 -5.38 1.07
N LEU A 188 -24.20 -6.06 0.76
CA LEU A 188 -23.19 -6.43 1.74
C LEU A 188 -22.30 -5.23 2.07
N HIS A 189 -22.01 -5.04 3.35
CA HIS A 189 -20.98 -4.16 3.87
C HIS A 189 -20.30 -4.82 5.08
N LEU A 190 -19.06 -5.25 4.93
CA LEU A 190 -18.30 -5.87 6.03
C LEU A 190 -17.80 -4.84 7.05
N PHE A 191 -17.75 -3.57 6.67
CA PHE A 191 -17.33 -2.44 7.52
C PHE A 191 -18.50 -1.47 7.70
N SER A 192 -18.28 -0.15 7.54
CA SER A 192 -19.36 0.83 7.59
C SER A 192 -20.43 0.52 6.55
N ARG A 193 -21.68 0.87 6.84
CA ARG A 193 -22.76 0.83 5.83
C ARG A 193 -22.45 1.65 4.58
N LYS A 194 -21.59 2.67 4.69
CA LYS A 194 -21.11 3.45 3.55
C LYS A 194 -19.97 2.79 2.77
N MET A 195 -19.63 1.54 3.09
CA MET A 195 -18.53 0.79 2.47
C MET A 195 -19.07 -0.50 1.82
N PRO A 196 -19.92 -0.40 0.78
CA PRO A 196 -20.45 -1.57 0.07
C PRO A 196 -19.34 -2.42 -0.54
N ASP A 197 -19.41 -3.73 -0.31
CA ASP A 197 -18.43 -4.72 -0.78
C ASP A 197 -18.57 -5.01 -2.28
N VAL A 198 -17.44 -4.98 -2.97
CA VAL A 198 -17.30 -5.34 -4.38
C VAL A 198 -17.44 -6.86 -4.54
N ASN A 199 -18.11 -7.28 -5.61
CA ASN A 199 -18.29 -8.68 -5.97
C ASN A 199 -17.14 -9.14 -6.90
N TRP A 200 -16.12 -9.76 -6.31
CA TRP A 200 -14.91 -10.26 -6.99
C TRP A 200 -15.09 -11.58 -7.74
#